data_AF-A0A2N0B859-F1
#
_entry.id   AF-A0A2N0B859-F1
#
_cell.length_a   1.000
_cell.length_b   1.000
_cell.length_c   1.000
_cell.angle_alpha   90.00
_cell.angle_beta   90.00
_cell.angle_gamma   90.00
#
_symmetry.space_group_name_H-M   'P 1'
#
loop_
_entity.id
_entity.type
_entity.pdbx_description
1 polymer ?
#
loop_
_entity_poly.entity_id
_entity_poly.type
_entity_poly.pdbx_seq_one_letter_code
_entity_poly.pdbx_strand_id
1 'polypeptide(L)'
;MLRFNSAKSRRFVRFLWNISPSRGRAVQNLLLRESDHASDSIRYLIFDHYDSVLTSRLSLADKRGVAVHGVYDSPVDDEGIFLSENFRNPGSKIFADGNEERVDADSFGKGGLLHHKTILFDGRVLLSGSYNFSVSARDQNREILFRTTDPYLLETFGKEFERVRGASIPYENERESGVSASSNKSVWFFRHPEDAIPPGSEQSLCRNDASQDEISFLESGPFFLKGILEYRFKNGEFCKPTSAFYSSSSGYTGRKTNHPVKFSAFRRSAYLRDKAGEVLIEPSVSLPQELSSGFFKPVHLFLPDFFSIVSGVVRFPENQNPTEPVRRVFSYYRGTLSEISWIRSSSSFRIFPDVSDAMIFFETDSSISAFCFHPEDRTGTEWNELIDEMISFRKSVFDSFGDGIYSKEIEFETKALEERTRTETSCFRY
;
A
#
# COMPACT_ATOMS: atom_id res chain seq x y z
N MET A 1 -55.70 -14.94 5.18
CA MET A 1 -55.23 -14.04 4.10
C MET A 1 -54.10 -13.18 4.66
N LEU A 2 -52.90 -13.75 4.77
CA LEU A 2 -51.70 -13.04 5.22
C LEU A 2 -51.01 -12.46 3.98
N ARG A 3 -51.08 -11.13 3.84
CA ARG A 3 -50.41 -10.40 2.77
C ARG A 3 -48.91 -10.45 3.00
N PHE A 4 -48.17 -11.10 2.10
CA PHE A 4 -46.73 -10.91 1.95
C PHE A 4 -46.49 -9.46 1.51
N ASN A 5 -45.92 -8.65 2.40
CA ASN A 5 -45.44 -7.32 2.03
C ASN A 5 -44.19 -7.45 1.14
N SER A 6 -44.22 -6.70 0.06
CA SER A 6 -43.33 -6.71 -1.08
C SER A 6 -41.86 -6.45 -0.75
N ALA A 7 -40.99 -7.27 -1.33
CA ALA A 7 -39.65 -6.96 -1.83
C ALA A 7 -38.89 -5.79 -1.18
N LYS A 8 -38.22 -6.04 -0.05
CA LYS A 8 -36.94 -5.37 0.21
C LYS A 8 -35.96 -5.91 -0.83
N SER A 9 -35.55 -5.07 -1.77
CA SER A 9 -34.37 -5.29 -2.61
C SER A 9 -33.24 -5.82 -1.71
N ARG A 10 -32.85 -7.10 -1.88
CA ARG A 10 -31.67 -7.65 -1.22
C ARG A 10 -30.47 -6.95 -1.85
N ARG A 11 -30.00 -5.87 -1.22
CA ARG A 11 -28.73 -5.25 -1.57
C ARG A 11 -27.67 -6.32 -1.31
N PHE A 12 -27.10 -6.88 -2.38
CA PHE A 12 -26.06 -7.89 -2.24
C PHE A 12 -24.87 -7.26 -1.51
N VAL A 13 -24.54 -7.82 -0.35
CA VAL A 13 -23.31 -7.51 0.36
C VAL A 13 -22.15 -7.88 -0.58
N ARG A 14 -21.38 -6.90 -1.02
CA ARG A 14 -20.25 -7.11 -1.90
C ARG A 14 -18.95 -7.01 -1.11
N PHE A 15 -18.11 -8.02 -1.29
CA PHE A 15 -16.84 -8.20 -0.64
C PHE A 15 -15.73 -8.22 -1.69
N LEU A 16 -14.64 -7.51 -1.43
CA LEU A 16 -13.38 -7.68 -2.15
C LEU A 16 -12.47 -8.59 -1.33
N TRP A 17 -12.21 -9.79 -1.84
CA TRP A 17 -11.44 -10.82 -1.16
C TRP A 17 -9.99 -10.83 -1.61
N ASN A 18 -9.08 -10.97 -0.66
CA ASN A 18 -7.67 -11.26 -0.89
C ASN A 18 -7.25 -12.46 -0.04
N ILE A 19 -6.40 -13.31 -0.61
CA ILE A 19 -5.90 -14.52 0.04
C ILE A 19 -4.38 -14.50 0.05
N SER A 20 -3.78 -14.60 1.24
CA SER A 20 -2.34 -14.75 1.43
C SER A 20 -1.89 -16.20 1.22
N PRO A 21 -0.63 -16.44 0.82
CA PRO A 21 0.41 -15.43 0.58
C PRO A 21 0.36 -14.81 -0.82
N SER A 22 -0.40 -15.39 -1.75
CA SER A 22 -0.41 -14.95 -3.16
C SER A 22 -0.84 -13.49 -3.35
N ARG A 23 -1.73 -12.97 -2.49
CA ARG A 23 -2.17 -11.57 -2.47
C ARG A 23 -1.72 -10.83 -1.20
N GLY A 24 -0.76 -11.36 -0.44
CA GLY A 24 -0.35 -10.77 0.84
C GLY A 24 0.12 -9.33 0.71
N ARG A 25 0.96 -9.01 -0.30
CA ARG A 25 1.39 -7.62 -0.56
C ARG A 25 0.22 -6.69 -0.87
N ALA A 26 -0.75 -7.14 -1.67
CA ALA A 26 -1.95 -6.36 -1.96
C ALA A 26 -2.80 -6.12 -0.71
N VAL A 27 -2.84 -7.07 0.23
CA VAL A 27 -3.48 -6.88 1.56
C VAL A 27 -2.75 -5.81 2.36
N GLN A 28 -1.43 -5.90 2.47
CA GLN A 28 -0.62 -4.90 3.17
C GLN A 28 -0.86 -3.50 2.57
N ASN A 29 -0.69 -3.35 1.25
CA ASN A 29 -0.86 -2.06 0.58
C ASN A 29 -2.28 -1.49 0.72
N LEU A 30 -3.29 -2.35 0.74
CA LEU A 30 -4.66 -1.93 1.04
C LEU A 30 -4.78 -1.35 2.45
N LEU A 31 -4.23 -2.03 3.48
CA LEU A 31 -4.20 -1.51 4.84
C LEU A 31 -3.46 -0.15 4.92
N LEU A 32 -2.30 -0.05 4.27
CA LEU A 32 -1.49 1.18 4.27
C LEU A 32 -2.22 2.34 3.57
N ARG A 33 -2.84 2.08 2.42
CA ARG A 33 -3.58 3.09 1.66
C ARG A 33 -4.82 3.57 2.41
N GLU A 34 -5.62 2.66 2.95
CA GLU A 34 -6.81 3.04 3.73
C GLU A 34 -6.40 3.83 4.99
N SER A 35 -5.27 3.50 5.63
CA SER A 35 -4.69 4.29 6.73
C SER A 35 -4.24 5.68 6.28
N ASP A 36 -3.64 5.81 5.09
CA ASP A 36 -3.22 7.11 4.52
C ASP A 36 -4.43 7.96 4.08
N HIS A 37 -5.54 7.34 3.67
CA HIS A 37 -6.76 8.02 3.23
C HIS A 37 -7.72 8.39 4.38
N ALA A 38 -7.62 7.71 5.53
CA ALA A 38 -8.45 7.99 6.68
C ALA A 38 -8.36 9.47 7.11
N SER A 39 -9.51 10.01 7.46
CA SER A 39 -9.72 11.44 7.69
C SER A 39 -10.35 11.78 9.04
N ASP A 40 -11.00 10.82 9.69
CA ASP A 40 -11.75 11.01 10.93
C ASP A 40 -11.32 10.00 11.99
N SER A 41 -11.44 8.70 11.71
CA SER A 41 -11.13 7.67 12.71
C SER A 41 -10.59 6.36 12.12
N ILE A 42 -9.69 5.72 12.86
CA ILE A 42 -9.26 4.34 12.61
C ILE A 42 -9.52 3.55 13.89
N ARG A 43 -10.31 2.47 13.78
CA ARG A 43 -10.69 1.63 14.92
C ARG A 43 -10.38 0.18 14.61
N TYR A 44 -9.60 -0.51 15.42
CA TYR A 44 -9.23 -1.89 15.17
C TYR A 44 -9.23 -2.78 16.42
N LEU A 45 -9.57 -4.04 16.19
CA LEU A 45 -9.45 -5.15 17.13
C LEU A 45 -8.45 -6.14 16.51
N ILE A 46 -7.33 -6.40 17.19
CA ILE A 46 -6.25 -7.20 16.63
C ILE A 46 -5.68 -8.20 17.63
N PHE A 47 -5.51 -9.43 17.17
CA PHE A 47 -4.82 -10.47 17.92
C PHE A 47 -3.30 -10.24 17.93
N ASP A 48 -2.67 -10.14 16.75
CA ASP A 48 -1.23 -9.87 16.61
C ASP A 48 -0.95 -8.71 15.64
N HIS A 49 -0.11 -7.76 16.04
CA HIS A 49 0.41 -6.69 15.20
C HIS A 49 1.95 -6.59 15.26
N TYR A 50 2.60 -6.96 14.15
CA TYR A 50 4.05 -6.93 13.97
C TYR A 50 4.46 -6.31 12.62
N ASP A 51 3.57 -5.54 11.99
CA ASP A 51 3.83 -4.79 10.76
C ASP A 51 4.21 -3.34 11.09
N SER A 52 5.52 -3.12 11.25
CA SER A 52 6.06 -1.78 11.56
C SER A 52 5.77 -0.74 10.48
N VAL A 53 5.54 -1.15 9.22
CA VAL A 53 5.15 -0.23 8.14
C VAL A 53 3.73 0.24 8.36
N LEU A 54 2.80 -0.65 8.73
CA LEU A 54 1.44 -0.27 9.13
C LEU A 54 1.45 0.66 10.35
N THR A 55 2.23 0.35 11.38
CA THR A 55 2.40 1.24 12.54
C THR A 55 2.84 2.64 12.12
N SER A 56 3.81 2.77 11.20
CA SER A 56 4.22 4.09 10.71
C SER A 56 3.07 4.86 10.05
N ARG A 57 2.14 4.17 9.37
CA ARG A 57 0.95 4.81 8.76
C ARG A 57 -0.07 5.21 9.80
N LEU A 58 -0.27 4.40 10.83
CA LEU A 58 -1.15 4.74 11.96
C LEU A 58 -0.62 5.96 12.73
N SER A 59 0.69 6.04 12.97
CA SER A 59 1.34 7.24 13.53
C SER A 59 1.13 8.48 12.66
N LEU A 60 1.24 8.33 11.33
CA LEU A 60 0.98 9.44 10.41
C LEU A 60 -0.50 9.84 10.38
N ALA A 61 -1.43 8.90 10.49
CA ALA A 61 -2.86 9.20 10.59
C ALA A 61 -3.16 9.98 11.87
N ASP A 62 -2.63 9.55 13.01
CA ASP A 62 -2.68 10.26 14.28
C ASP A 62 -2.15 11.70 14.15
N LYS A 63 -0.97 11.86 13.55
CA LYS A 63 -0.35 13.17 13.30
C LYS A 63 -1.17 14.07 12.36
N ARG A 64 -2.00 13.50 11.48
CA ARG A 64 -2.97 14.25 10.66
C ARG A 64 -4.24 14.63 11.42
N GLY A 65 -4.40 14.20 12.68
CA GLY A 65 -5.56 14.46 13.53
C GLY A 65 -6.64 13.37 13.48
N VAL A 66 -6.36 12.23 12.83
CA VAL A 66 -7.27 11.07 12.81
C VAL A 66 -7.26 10.43 14.20
N ALA A 67 -8.43 10.07 14.74
CA ALA A 67 -8.53 9.38 16.03
C ALA A 67 -8.24 7.88 15.86
N VAL A 68 -7.08 7.41 16.34
CA VAL A 68 -6.65 6.02 16.20
C VAL A 68 -6.89 5.24 17.49
N HIS A 69 -7.77 4.24 17.45
CA HIS A 69 -8.07 3.37 18.57
C HIS A 69 -7.80 1.90 18.24
N GLY A 70 -6.94 1.26 19.02
CA GLY A 70 -6.59 -0.16 18.86
C GLY A 70 -6.85 -0.94 20.15
N VAL A 71 -7.59 -2.04 20.06
CA VAL A 71 -7.70 -3.02 21.16
C VAL A 71 -6.93 -4.28 20.75
N TYR A 72 -5.98 -4.66 21.60
CA TYR A 72 -5.10 -5.80 21.41
C TYR A 72 -5.51 -6.94 22.32
N ASP A 73 -5.31 -8.16 21.85
CA ASP A 73 -5.18 -9.31 22.76
C ASP A 73 -4.09 -9.00 23.79
N SER A 74 -4.34 -9.32 25.06
CA SER A 74 -3.39 -9.02 26.13
C SER A 74 -2.29 -10.10 26.20
N PRO A 75 -1.00 -9.72 26.30
CA PRO A 75 -0.48 -8.36 26.43
C PRO A 75 -0.37 -7.61 25.10
N VAL A 76 -0.47 -6.28 25.17
CA VAL A 76 -0.23 -5.40 24.01
C VAL A 76 1.19 -5.62 23.47
N ASP A 77 1.31 -5.88 22.17
CA ASP A 77 2.59 -6.07 21.49
C ASP A 77 3.41 -4.78 21.34
N ASP A 78 4.68 -4.92 20.93
CA ASP A 78 5.64 -3.81 20.77
C ASP A 78 5.13 -2.71 19.81
N GLU A 79 4.34 -3.07 18.80
CA GLU A 79 3.77 -2.10 17.85
C GLU A 79 2.65 -1.27 18.50
N GLY A 80 1.77 -1.92 19.28
CA GLY A 80 0.78 -1.24 20.11
C GLY A 80 1.38 -0.37 21.21
N ILE A 81 2.42 -0.85 21.89
CA ILE A 81 3.16 -0.08 22.90
C ILE A 81 3.75 1.17 22.25
N PHE A 82 4.46 1.00 21.11
CA PHE A 82 5.04 2.12 20.39
C PHE A 82 4.00 3.19 20.03
N LEU A 83 2.84 2.79 19.50
CA LEU A 83 1.75 3.72 19.16
C LEU A 83 1.26 4.47 20.41
N SER A 84 1.01 3.75 21.50
CA SER A 84 0.55 4.36 22.76
C SER A 84 1.54 5.38 23.33
N GLU A 85 2.84 5.16 23.13
CA GLU A 85 3.90 6.07 23.60
C GLU A 85 4.10 7.28 22.68
N ASN A 86 3.70 7.20 21.40
CA ASN A 86 4.04 8.20 20.37
C ASN A 86 2.83 8.94 19.78
N PHE A 87 1.60 8.56 20.13
CA PHE A 87 0.41 9.31 19.74
C PHE A 87 0.46 10.76 20.25
N ARG A 88 0.10 11.68 19.38
CA ARG A 88 0.01 13.12 19.65
C ARG A 88 -1.42 13.60 19.73
N ASN A 89 -2.33 12.91 19.05
CA ASN A 89 -3.74 13.20 19.15
C ASN A 89 -4.26 12.68 20.51
N PRO A 90 -4.79 13.55 21.39
CA PRO A 90 -5.40 13.09 22.64
C PRO A 90 -6.64 12.20 22.40
N GLY A 91 -7.19 12.21 21.19
CA GLY A 91 -8.26 11.32 20.74
C GLY A 91 -7.78 9.93 20.29
N SER A 92 -6.49 9.62 20.32
CA SER A 92 -5.96 8.30 20.00
C SER A 92 -5.60 7.52 21.27
N LYS A 93 -5.86 6.21 21.29
CA LYS A 93 -5.62 5.37 22.47
C LYS A 93 -5.47 3.89 22.12
N ILE A 94 -4.53 3.22 22.77
CA ILE A 94 -4.36 1.76 22.71
C ILE A 94 -4.93 1.13 23.99
N PHE A 95 -5.53 -0.04 23.86
CA PHE A 95 -6.13 -0.81 24.93
C PHE A 95 -5.66 -2.26 24.88
N ALA A 96 -5.52 -2.89 26.04
CA ALA A 96 -5.51 -4.34 26.18
C ALA A 96 -6.96 -4.82 26.36
N ASP A 97 -7.32 -5.97 25.79
CA ASP A 97 -8.69 -6.50 25.79
C ASP A 97 -9.31 -6.70 27.19
N GLY A 98 -8.50 -6.74 28.25
CA GLY A 98 -8.93 -6.92 29.63
C GLY A 98 -9.25 -8.37 29.98
N ASN A 99 -8.93 -9.31 29.10
CA ASN A 99 -9.10 -10.73 29.39
C ASN A 99 -8.00 -11.21 30.35
N GLU A 100 -8.40 -12.01 31.33
CA GLU A 100 -7.45 -12.74 32.18
C GLU A 100 -7.37 -14.18 31.66
N GLU A 101 -6.19 -14.60 31.20
CA GLU A 101 -5.98 -15.98 30.77
C GLU A 101 -5.89 -16.90 32.00
N ARG A 102 -7.04 -17.31 32.54
CA ARG A 102 -7.14 -18.28 33.64
C ARG A 102 -7.72 -19.59 33.14
N VAL A 103 -6.92 -20.66 33.20
CA VAL A 103 -7.42 -22.03 33.05
C VAL A 103 -7.93 -22.48 34.41
N ASP A 104 -9.20 -22.21 34.70
CA ASP A 104 -9.84 -22.66 35.95
C ASP A 104 -10.90 -23.72 35.64
N ALA A 105 -10.65 -24.96 36.06
CA ALA A 105 -11.45 -26.13 35.70
C ALA A 105 -12.88 -26.10 36.28
N ASP A 106 -13.08 -25.32 37.35
CA ASP A 106 -14.33 -25.26 38.12
C ASP A 106 -15.16 -23.99 37.86
N SER A 107 -14.72 -23.12 36.94
CA SER A 107 -15.48 -21.94 36.52
C SER A 107 -15.95 -22.07 35.07
N PHE A 108 -17.08 -21.43 34.74
CA PHE A 108 -17.48 -21.20 33.35
C PHE A 108 -16.47 -20.19 32.77
N GLY A 109 -15.31 -20.70 32.32
CA GLY A 109 -14.06 -19.96 32.10
C GLY A 109 -14.25 -18.47 31.83
N LYS A 110 -13.83 -17.62 32.78
CA LYS A 110 -13.60 -16.21 32.51
C LYS A 110 -12.22 -16.09 31.90
N GLY A 111 -12.15 -15.81 30.61
CA GLY A 111 -10.90 -15.75 29.86
C GLY A 111 -11.04 -16.27 28.44
N GLY A 112 -10.09 -15.90 27.60
CA GLY A 112 -10.06 -16.21 26.18
C GLY A 112 -9.22 -15.16 25.45
N LEU A 113 -8.85 -15.47 24.21
CA LEU A 113 -8.06 -14.58 23.38
C LEU A 113 -8.97 -13.66 22.56
N LEU A 114 -8.62 -12.37 22.44
CA LEU A 114 -9.19 -11.48 21.43
C LEU A 114 -8.70 -11.93 20.06
N HIS A 115 -9.41 -12.87 19.44
CA HIS A 115 -8.98 -13.45 18.17
C HIS A 115 -9.42 -12.62 16.93
N HIS A 116 -9.89 -11.39 17.13
CA HIS A 116 -10.29 -10.50 16.03
C HIS A 116 -9.07 -10.09 15.19
N LYS A 117 -9.28 -9.93 13.88
CA LYS A 117 -8.36 -9.19 12.99
C LYS A 117 -9.19 -8.27 12.10
N THR A 118 -9.59 -7.15 12.67
CA THR A 118 -10.59 -6.25 12.08
C THR A 118 -10.17 -4.81 12.25
N ILE A 119 -10.29 -4.02 11.18
CA ILE A 119 -10.05 -2.57 11.19
C ILE A 119 -11.14 -1.84 10.41
N LEU A 120 -11.61 -0.72 10.97
CA LEU A 120 -12.57 0.19 10.39
C LEU A 120 -11.91 1.55 10.15
N PHE A 121 -12.13 2.12 8.97
CA PHE A 121 -11.68 3.46 8.59
C PHE A 121 -12.90 4.36 8.38
N ASP A 122 -12.95 5.48 9.10
CA ASP A 122 -13.96 6.55 9.05
C ASP A 122 -15.42 6.07 9.19
N GLY A 123 -15.63 4.85 9.70
CA GLY A 123 -16.94 4.18 9.69
C GLY A 123 -17.48 3.87 8.28
N ARG A 124 -16.63 3.90 7.25
CA ARG A 124 -17.00 3.73 5.83
C ARG A 124 -16.36 2.52 5.17
N VAL A 125 -15.21 2.08 5.66
CA VAL A 125 -14.50 0.90 5.14
C VAL A 125 -14.25 -0.06 6.28
N LEU A 126 -14.55 -1.34 6.05
CA LEU A 126 -14.24 -2.45 6.93
C LEU A 126 -13.26 -3.39 6.22
N LEU A 127 -12.14 -3.68 6.86
CA LEU A 127 -11.28 -4.82 6.53
C LEU A 127 -11.34 -5.83 7.67
N SER A 128 -11.62 -7.09 7.37
CA SER A 128 -11.67 -8.15 8.38
C SER A 128 -11.37 -9.52 7.77
N GLY A 129 -11.00 -10.48 8.61
CA GLY A 129 -10.72 -11.85 8.20
C GLY A 129 -9.81 -12.56 9.21
N SER A 130 -8.91 -13.40 8.70
CA SER A 130 -7.92 -14.13 9.51
C SER A 130 -6.54 -13.44 9.54
N TYR A 131 -6.31 -12.45 8.67
CA TYR A 131 -5.02 -11.78 8.49
C TYR A 131 -4.59 -10.96 9.72
N ASN A 132 -3.64 -11.47 10.51
CA ASN A 132 -2.91 -10.69 11.50
C ASN A 132 -2.07 -9.59 10.83
N PHE A 133 -1.80 -8.48 11.50
CA PHE A 133 -1.02 -7.39 10.92
C PHE A 133 0.47 -7.73 11.00
N SER A 134 0.95 -8.68 10.20
CA SER A 134 2.32 -9.17 10.26
C SER A 134 2.88 -9.60 8.91
N VAL A 135 4.21 -9.62 8.81
CA VAL A 135 4.91 -10.12 7.60
C VAL A 135 4.67 -11.62 7.38
N SER A 136 4.46 -12.41 8.44
CA SER A 136 4.12 -13.84 8.30
C SER A 136 2.72 -14.02 7.70
N ALA A 137 1.73 -13.23 8.11
CA ALA A 137 0.40 -13.19 7.50
C ALA A 137 0.45 -12.79 6.02
N ARG A 138 1.41 -11.93 5.66
CA ARG A 138 1.68 -11.51 4.28
C ARG A 138 2.29 -12.62 3.43
N ASP A 139 3.40 -13.21 3.88
CA ASP A 139 4.30 -13.98 3.01
C ASP A 139 4.21 -15.49 3.21
N GLN A 140 3.67 -15.97 4.34
CA GLN A 140 3.78 -17.38 4.74
C GLN A 140 2.43 -18.02 5.05
N ASN A 141 1.61 -17.36 5.87
CA ASN A 141 0.36 -17.93 6.35
C ASN A 141 -0.72 -17.92 5.26
N ARG A 142 -1.62 -18.90 5.34
CA ARG A 142 -2.84 -18.94 4.53
C ARG A 142 -3.92 -18.12 5.20
N GLU A 143 -3.91 -16.83 4.93
CA GLU A 143 -4.86 -15.88 5.50
C GLU A 143 -5.88 -15.41 4.47
N ILE A 144 -7.06 -15.03 4.95
CA ILE A 144 -8.10 -14.38 4.16
C ILE A 144 -8.35 -13.00 4.74
N LEU A 145 -8.49 -12.01 3.87
CA LEU A 145 -8.96 -10.68 4.23
C LEU A 145 -10.00 -10.22 3.22
N PHE A 146 -11.14 -9.73 3.71
CA PHE A 146 -12.14 -9.07 2.88
C PHE A 146 -12.20 -7.59 3.19
N ARG A 147 -12.49 -6.80 2.16
CA ARG A 147 -12.91 -5.40 2.25
C ARG A 147 -14.39 -5.27 1.93
N THR A 148 -15.10 -4.44 2.68
CA THR A 148 -16.48 -4.07 2.37
C THR A 148 -16.79 -2.66 2.83
N THR A 149 -17.78 -2.03 2.21
CA THR A 149 -18.41 -0.77 2.66
C THR A 149 -19.90 -0.98 2.90
N ASP A 150 -20.32 -2.23 3.14
CA ASP A 150 -21.71 -2.55 3.43
C ASP A 150 -22.15 -1.86 4.75
N PRO A 151 -23.18 -0.99 4.73
CA PRO A 151 -23.56 -0.22 5.91
C PRO A 151 -23.96 -1.09 7.11
N TYR A 152 -24.56 -2.25 6.88
CA TYR A 152 -24.98 -3.14 7.96
C TYR A 152 -23.76 -3.76 8.66
N LEU A 153 -22.77 -4.21 7.88
CA LEU A 153 -21.52 -4.73 8.45
C LEU A 153 -20.70 -3.64 9.15
N LEU A 154 -20.62 -2.44 8.57
CA LEU A 154 -19.95 -1.30 9.21
C LEU A 154 -20.57 -0.97 10.57
N GLU A 155 -21.90 -0.91 10.64
CA GLU A 155 -22.62 -0.68 11.90
C GLU A 155 -22.39 -1.83 12.90
N THR A 156 -22.46 -3.07 12.44
CA THR A 156 -22.31 -4.26 13.29
C THR A 156 -20.91 -4.36 13.89
N PHE A 157 -19.87 -4.25 13.06
CA PHE A 157 -18.48 -4.26 13.53
C PHE A 157 -18.11 -3.01 14.33
N GLY A 158 -18.71 -1.86 14.01
CA GLY A 158 -18.58 -0.65 14.83
C GLY A 158 -19.14 -0.86 16.24
N LYS A 159 -20.32 -1.48 16.38
CA LYS A 159 -20.89 -1.84 17.69
C LYS A 159 -20.05 -2.85 18.43
N GLU A 160 -19.50 -3.85 17.73
CA GLU A 160 -18.61 -4.84 18.35
C GLU A 160 -17.33 -4.20 18.87
N PHE A 161 -16.73 -3.29 18.09
CA PHE A 161 -15.60 -2.50 18.56
C PHE A 161 -15.93 -1.74 19.85
N GLU A 162 -17.05 -1.01 19.91
CA GLU A 162 -17.43 -0.29 21.12
C GLU A 162 -17.72 -1.22 22.31
N ARG A 163 -18.31 -2.40 22.06
CA ARG A 163 -18.57 -3.41 23.10
C ARG A 163 -17.26 -3.91 23.71
N VAL A 164 -16.30 -4.28 22.86
CA VAL A 164 -14.99 -4.78 23.31
C VAL A 164 -14.18 -3.67 23.97
N ARG A 165 -14.11 -2.48 23.33
CA ARG A 165 -13.42 -1.32 23.91
C ARG A 165 -14.01 -0.94 25.27
N GLY A 166 -15.32 -1.02 25.47
CA GLY A 166 -15.98 -0.74 26.74
C GLY A 166 -15.60 -1.68 27.89
N ALA A 167 -15.12 -2.89 27.58
CA ALA A 167 -14.61 -3.86 28.55
C ALA A 167 -13.06 -3.87 28.64
N SER A 168 -12.39 -3.26 27.66
CA SER A 168 -10.93 -3.19 27.58
C SER A 168 -10.30 -2.26 28.61
N ILE A 169 -9.03 -2.50 28.91
CA ILE A 169 -8.23 -1.69 29.83
C ILE A 169 -7.33 -0.78 28.98
N PRO A 170 -7.41 0.56 29.13
CA PRO A 170 -6.51 1.46 28.43
C PRO A 170 -5.06 1.13 28.77
N TYR A 171 -4.21 1.01 27.75
CA TYR A 171 -2.79 0.87 27.99
C TYR A 171 -2.26 2.21 28.52
N GLU A 172 -1.71 2.16 29.72
CA GLU A 172 -1.04 3.27 30.37
C GLU A 172 0.36 2.80 30.73
N ASN A 173 1.35 3.59 30.32
CA ASN A 173 2.72 3.27 30.62
C ASN A 173 2.98 3.61 32.09
N GLU A 174 3.54 2.69 32.86
CA GLU A 174 4.01 2.97 34.23
C GLU A 174 5.26 3.87 34.26
N ARG A 175 5.75 4.32 33.09
CA ARG A 175 6.86 5.27 33.02
C ARG A 175 6.41 6.66 33.49
N GLU A 176 6.89 7.01 34.68
CA GLU A 176 6.88 8.37 35.21
C GLU A 176 7.16 9.40 34.12
N SER A 177 6.29 10.40 34.03
CA SER A 177 6.45 11.58 33.19
C SER A 177 7.75 12.29 33.57
N GLY A 178 8.86 11.92 32.93
CA GLY A 178 10.16 12.23 33.51
C GLY A 178 11.37 12.12 32.59
N VAL A 179 11.24 12.18 31.27
CA VAL A 179 12.38 12.60 30.41
C VAL A 179 11.83 13.34 29.20
N SER A 180 11.85 14.67 29.26
CA SER A 180 11.87 15.47 28.04
C SER A 180 13.21 15.20 27.36
N ALA A 181 13.24 14.21 26.45
CA ALA A 181 14.40 13.98 25.63
C ALA A 181 14.56 15.20 24.71
N SER A 182 15.38 16.16 25.14
CA SER A 182 16.06 17.06 24.21
C SER A 182 17.07 16.21 23.43
N SER A 183 16.58 15.34 22.54
CA SER A 183 17.45 14.70 21.58
C SER A 183 17.75 15.73 20.51
N ASN A 184 19.03 16.05 20.34
CA ASN A 184 19.46 16.52 19.03
C ASN A 184 19.02 15.44 18.05
N LYS A 185 18.00 15.72 17.22
CA LYS A 185 17.51 14.77 16.24
C LYS A 185 18.70 14.32 15.39
N SER A 186 18.90 13.00 15.32
CA SER A 186 19.89 12.39 14.43
C SER A 186 19.72 12.99 13.03
N VAL A 187 20.81 13.47 12.45
CA VAL A 187 20.83 14.02 11.10
C VAL A 187 21.02 12.87 10.14
N TRP A 188 20.06 12.74 9.22
CA TRP A 188 20.05 11.70 8.20
C TRP A 188 20.47 12.27 6.85
N PHE A 189 21.23 11.51 6.08
CA PHE A 189 21.72 11.93 4.77
C PHE A 189 22.05 10.74 3.87
N PHE A 190 22.04 10.99 2.56
CA PHE A 190 22.60 10.04 1.60
C PHE A 190 24.11 10.26 1.48
N ARG A 191 24.89 9.16 1.49
CA ARG A 191 26.36 9.21 1.53
C ARG A 191 26.96 9.97 0.35
N HIS A 192 26.42 9.73 -0.85
CA HIS A 192 26.89 10.35 -2.08
C HIS A 192 25.85 11.38 -2.56
N PRO A 193 26.27 12.52 -3.14
CA PRO A 193 25.37 13.32 -3.95
C PRO A 193 24.77 12.45 -5.07
N GLU A 194 23.49 12.66 -5.37
CA GLU A 194 22.72 11.80 -6.28
C GLU A 194 23.34 11.66 -7.69
N ASP A 195 23.98 12.71 -8.21
CA ASP A 195 24.66 12.70 -9.53
C ASP A 195 26.14 12.27 -9.45
N ALA A 196 26.64 11.94 -8.27
CA ALA A 196 28.06 11.65 -8.01
C ALA A 196 28.28 10.29 -7.34
N ILE A 197 27.38 9.34 -7.56
CA ILE A 197 27.56 7.95 -7.09
C ILE A 197 28.71 7.32 -7.89
N PRO A 198 29.79 6.83 -7.22
CA PRO A 198 30.92 6.24 -7.92
C PRO A 198 30.50 5.03 -8.77
N PRO A 199 31.07 4.84 -9.97
CA PRO A 199 30.80 3.65 -10.78
C PRO A 199 31.03 2.36 -9.99
N GLY A 200 30.09 1.42 -10.07
CA GLY A 200 30.14 0.15 -9.34
C GLY A 200 29.80 0.25 -7.84
N SER A 201 29.48 1.43 -7.32
CA SER A 201 29.00 1.62 -5.94
C SER A 201 27.48 1.80 -5.89
N GLU A 202 26.88 1.41 -4.77
CA GLU A 202 25.48 1.72 -4.46
C GLU A 202 25.40 2.96 -3.57
N GLN A 203 24.30 3.71 -3.68
CA GLN A 203 23.96 4.72 -2.70
C GLN A 203 23.78 4.09 -1.30
N SER A 204 24.07 4.87 -0.25
CA SER A 204 23.82 4.50 1.14
C SER A 204 23.02 5.57 1.87
N LEU A 205 22.08 5.12 2.70
CA LEU A 205 21.42 5.96 3.70
C LEU A 205 22.25 5.94 4.99
N CYS A 206 22.52 7.12 5.54
CA CYS A 206 23.37 7.29 6.72
C CYS A 206 22.71 8.17 7.77
N ARG A 207 23.18 8.01 9.02
CA ARG A 207 22.86 8.83 10.19
C ARG A 207 24.14 9.26 10.90
N ASN A 208 24.13 10.44 11.51
CA ASN A 208 25.30 10.97 12.22
C ASN A 208 25.40 10.49 13.69
N ASP A 209 24.27 10.07 14.27
CA ASP A 209 24.20 9.50 15.61
C ASP A 209 23.81 8.02 15.53
N ALA A 210 24.62 7.16 16.15
CA ALA A 210 24.40 5.72 16.22
C ALA A 210 24.34 5.22 17.68
N SER A 211 24.03 6.10 18.64
CA SER A 211 23.95 5.78 20.07
C SER A 211 22.81 4.83 20.43
N GLN A 212 21.78 4.75 19.59
CA GLN A 212 20.58 3.93 19.83
C GLN A 212 20.09 3.23 18.56
N ASP A 213 19.20 2.26 18.75
CA ASP A 213 18.45 1.62 17.67
C ASP A 213 17.45 2.62 17.09
N GLU A 214 17.39 2.75 15.76
CA GLU A 214 16.41 3.59 15.07
C GLU A 214 15.80 2.87 13.88
N ILE A 215 14.53 3.15 13.62
CA ILE A 215 13.79 2.67 12.45
C ILE A 215 13.38 3.88 11.62
N SER A 216 13.66 3.82 10.33
CA SER A 216 13.28 4.86 9.37
C SER A 216 12.60 4.28 8.14
N PHE A 217 11.77 5.09 7.50
CA PHE A 217 10.94 4.72 6.35
C PHE A 217 11.23 5.68 5.21
N LEU A 218 11.76 5.16 4.10
CA LEU A 218 11.97 5.92 2.88
C LEU A 218 10.75 5.75 1.96
N GLU A 219 10.06 6.85 1.69
CA GLU A 219 8.74 6.84 1.08
C GLU A 219 8.72 7.68 -0.19
N SER A 220 8.38 7.09 -1.32
CA SER A 220 8.24 7.80 -2.59
C SER A 220 7.19 7.15 -3.49
N GLY A 221 6.73 7.91 -4.48
CA GLY A 221 5.74 7.46 -5.46
C GLY A 221 4.30 7.81 -5.05
N PRO A 222 3.44 8.11 -6.04
CA PRO A 222 2.03 8.43 -5.80
C PRO A 222 1.14 7.16 -5.82
N PHE A 223 0.04 7.16 -5.06
CA PHE A 223 -1.04 6.15 -5.13
C PHE A 223 -0.54 4.68 -5.18
N PHE A 224 -0.91 3.93 -6.22
CA PHE A 224 -0.50 2.54 -6.44
C PHE A 224 0.98 2.38 -6.85
N LEU A 225 1.75 3.46 -6.98
CA LEU A 225 3.21 3.43 -7.16
C LEU A 225 3.94 3.74 -5.84
N LYS A 226 3.22 4.04 -4.75
CA LYS A 226 3.83 4.36 -3.47
C LYS A 226 4.64 3.17 -2.95
N GLY A 227 5.92 3.40 -2.69
CA GLY A 227 6.82 2.48 -1.98
C GLY A 227 7.18 3.05 -0.62
N ILE A 228 7.20 2.18 0.41
CA ILE A 228 7.54 2.53 1.79
C ILE A 228 8.58 1.53 2.28
N LEU A 229 9.83 1.98 2.37
CA LEU A 229 10.99 1.11 2.60
C LEU A 229 11.51 1.27 4.01
N GLU A 230 11.43 0.20 4.79
CA GLU A 230 11.88 0.19 6.17
C GLU A 230 13.38 -0.09 6.24
N TYR A 231 14.10 0.75 6.99
CA TYR A 231 15.48 0.53 7.40
C TYR A 231 15.55 0.47 8.92
N ARG A 232 16.24 -0.54 9.44
CA ARG A 232 16.50 -0.69 10.88
C ARG A 232 18.00 -0.57 11.12
N PHE A 233 18.40 0.43 11.88
CA PHE A 233 19.78 0.66 12.30
C PHE A 233 19.94 0.29 13.76
N LYS A 234 20.91 -0.57 14.07
CA LYS A 234 21.31 -0.95 15.41
C LYS A 234 22.33 0.03 15.98
N ASN A 235 22.45 0.07 17.31
CA ASN A 235 23.54 0.77 17.99
C ASN A 235 24.90 0.48 17.31
N GLY A 236 25.63 1.54 16.97
CA GLY A 236 26.92 1.50 16.26
C GLY A 236 26.82 1.45 14.73
N GLU A 237 25.63 1.27 14.14
CA GLU A 237 25.46 1.30 12.67
C GLU A 237 25.20 2.72 12.16
N PHE A 238 26.09 3.21 11.29
CA PHE A 238 26.00 4.57 10.72
C PHE A 238 25.41 4.64 9.31
N CYS A 239 25.71 3.66 8.45
CA CYS A 239 25.30 3.68 7.05
C CYS A 239 24.84 2.30 6.59
N LYS A 240 23.81 2.24 5.75
CA LYS A 240 23.34 1.03 5.07
C LYS A 240 23.16 1.29 3.57
N PRO A 241 23.46 0.31 2.70
CA PRO A 241 23.11 0.41 1.28
C PRO A 241 21.60 0.62 1.12
N THR A 242 21.18 1.39 0.11
CA THR A 242 19.76 1.65 -0.12
C THR A 242 18.95 0.39 -0.44
N SER A 243 19.58 -0.67 -0.92
CA SER A 243 18.98 -1.98 -1.19
C SER A 243 18.77 -2.83 0.06
N ALA A 244 19.31 -2.42 1.21
CA ALA A 244 19.26 -3.16 2.47
C ALA A 244 17.97 -2.90 3.29
N PHE A 245 16.85 -2.62 2.61
CA PHE A 245 15.55 -2.47 3.28
C PHE A 245 15.02 -3.83 3.78
N TYR A 246 14.23 -3.76 4.86
CA TYR A 246 13.64 -4.92 5.54
C TYR A 246 12.48 -5.52 4.73
N SER A 247 12.19 -6.80 4.95
CA SER A 247 11.12 -7.51 4.22
C SER A 247 9.74 -6.91 4.45
N SER A 248 9.47 -6.32 5.61
CA SER A 248 8.24 -5.60 5.97
C SER A 248 7.91 -4.43 5.04
N SER A 249 8.90 -3.91 4.30
CA SER A 249 8.71 -2.85 3.30
C SER A 249 7.55 -3.15 2.34
N SER A 250 6.88 -2.08 1.93
CA SER A 250 5.79 -2.07 0.95
C SER A 250 6.24 -1.43 -0.37
N GLY A 251 5.61 -1.82 -1.47
CA GLY A 251 5.88 -1.34 -2.82
C GLY A 251 5.96 -2.46 -3.85
N TYR A 252 6.16 -2.09 -5.11
CA TYR A 252 6.01 -2.99 -6.28
C TYR A 252 7.33 -3.20 -6.96
N THR A 253 8.06 -4.23 -6.52
CA THR A 253 9.38 -4.43 -7.07
C THR A 253 9.72 -5.91 -7.06
N GLY A 254 9.76 -6.49 -8.26
CA GLY A 254 10.36 -7.80 -8.46
C GLY A 254 11.78 -7.83 -7.89
N ARG A 255 12.02 -8.68 -6.89
CA ARG A 255 13.29 -8.96 -6.19
C ARG A 255 14.08 -7.72 -5.70
N LYS A 256 14.72 -7.83 -4.53
CA LYS A 256 15.56 -6.75 -3.92
C LYS A 256 16.62 -6.17 -4.88
N THR A 257 17.03 -6.92 -5.90
CA THR A 257 18.04 -6.51 -6.87
C THR A 257 17.58 -5.41 -7.84
N ASN A 258 16.27 -5.28 -8.12
CA ASN A 258 15.72 -4.32 -9.10
C ASN A 258 14.82 -3.24 -8.49
N HIS A 259 14.93 -3.02 -7.17
CA HIS A 259 14.10 -2.03 -6.49
C HIS A 259 14.38 -0.59 -7.01
N PRO A 260 13.33 0.22 -7.30
CA PRO A 260 13.34 1.66 -7.59
C PRO A 260 14.29 2.52 -6.76
N VAL A 261 14.60 2.09 -5.54
CA VAL A 261 15.40 2.87 -4.59
C VAL A 261 16.83 3.05 -5.07
N LYS A 262 17.29 2.20 -5.99
CA LYS A 262 18.59 2.33 -6.65
C LYS A 262 18.65 3.50 -7.63
N PHE A 263 17.51 4.06 -8.03
CA PHE A 263 17.42 5.18 -8.97
C PHE A 263 17.29 6.52 -8.23
N SER A 264 18.00 7.53 -8.71
CA SER A 264 18.00 8.87 -8.11
C SER A 264 16.62 9.52 -8.14
N ALA A 265 15.82 9.26 -9.18
CA ALA A 265 14.45 9.77 -9.30
C ALA A 265 13.57 9.37 -8.09
N PHE A 266 13.68 8.11 -7.64
CA PHE A 266 12.95 7.64 -6.46
C PHE A 266 13.43 8.35 -5.19
N ARG A 267 14.75 8.41 -4.97
CA ARG A 267 15.34 8.99 -3.75
C ARG A 267 15.13 10.50 -3.64
N ARG A 268 15.29 11.23 -4.74
CA ARG A 268 15.12 12.71 -4.76
C ARG A 268 13.70 13.16 -4.45
N SER A 269 12.71 12.33 -4.77
CA SER A 269 11.29 12.57 -4.49
C SER A 269 10.81 11.94 -3.18
N ALA A 270 11.71 11.30 -2.43
CA ALA A 270 11.36 10.57 -1.23
C ALA A 270 11.36 11.45 0.03
N TYR A 271 10.42 11.17 0.93
CA TYR A 271 10.58 11.53 2.33
C TYR A 271 11.32 10.41 3.04
N LEU A 272 12.23 10.75 3.95
CA LEU A 272 12.64 9.83 5.02
C LEU A 272 11.90 10.23 6.28
N ARG A 273 11.23 9.27 6.93
CA ARG A 273 10.54 9.50 8.20
C ARG A 273 10.97 8.52 9.28
N ASP A 274 10.83 8.91 10.53
CA ASP A 274 10.88 7.94 11.63
C ASP A 274 9.53 7.19 11.77
N LYS A 275 9.48 6.24 12.71
CA LYS A 275 8.28 5.45 12.98
C LYS A 275 7.10 6.27 13.56
N ALA A 276 7.38 7.44 14.15
CA ALA A 276 6.37 8.39 14.64
C ALA A 276 5.89 9.37 13.54
N GLY A 277 6.45 9.28 12.32
CA GLY A 277 6.08 10.13 11.19
C GLY A 277 6.74 11.51 11.18
N GLU A 278 7.78 11.72 11.99
CA GLU A 278 8.65 12.90 11.86
C GLU A 278 9.47 12.82 10.59
N VAL A 279 9.64 13.96 9.92
CA VAL A 279 10.49 14.05 8.73
C VAL A 279 11.94 14.13 9.16
N LEU A 280 12.74 13.22 8.61
CA LEU A 280 14.20 13.14 8.78
C LEU A 280 14.93 13.67 7.53
N ILE A 281 14.38 13.42 6.34
CA ILE A 281 14.85 13.98 5.06
C ILE A 281 13.62 14.40 4.25
N GLU A 282 13.67 15.59 3.67
CA GLU A 282 12.67 16.09 2.72
C GLU A 282 13.06 15.79 1.27
N PRO A 283 12.07 15.66 0.36
CA PRO A 283 12.35 15.52 -1.05
C PRO A 283 13.06 16.77 -1.58
N SER A 284 14.11 16.55 -2.38
CA SER A 284 14.83 17.61 -3.10
C SER A 284 14.16 18.00 -4.41
N VAL A 285 13.28 17.13 -4.92
CA VAL A 285 12.48 17.37 -6.12
C VAL A 285 11.05 16.96 -5.80
N SER A 286 10.09 17.86 -5.98
CA SER A 286 8.69 17.50 -5.92
C SER A 286 8.32 16.70 -7.17
N LEU A 287 7.52 15.65 -7.00
CA LEU A 287 6.87 15.04 -8.15
C LEU A 287 5.98 16.12 -8.79
N PRO A 288 6.09 16.41 -10.10
CA PRO A 288 5.22 17.36 -10.75
C PRO A 288 3.76 17.04 -10.41
N GLN A 289 3.03 18.02 -9.87
CA GLN A 289 1.66 17.83 -9.40
C GLN A 289 0.73 17.37 -10.54
N GLU A 290 1.07 17.74 -11.78
CA GLU A 290 0.40 17.25 -12.98
C GLU A 290 0.64 15.74 -13.21
N LEU A 291 1.83 15.20 -12.94
CA LEU A 291 2.12 13.78 -13.07
C LEU A 291 1.38 12.97 -12.00
N SER A 292 1.20 13.52 -10.79
CA SER A 292 0.44 12.84 -9.74
C SER A 292 -1.06 12.83 -10.03
N SER A 293 -1.65 13.91 -10.55
CA SER A 293 -3.10 13.99 -10.77
C SER A 293 -3.65 12.90 -11.70
N GLY A 294 -2.87 12.42 -12.66
CA GLY A 294 -3.29 11.36 -13.57
C GLY A 294 -3.55 10.03 -12.87
N PHE A 295 -2.78 9.72 -11.83
CA PHE A 295 -2.85 8.43 -11.12
C PHE A 295 -4.01 8.32 -10.14
N PHE A 296 -4.85 9.37 -10.02
CA PHE A 296 -6.17 9.29 -9.38
C PHE A 296 -7.28 8.89 -10.35
N LYS A 297 -6.94 8.28 -11.49
CA LYS A 297 -7.87 7.70 -12.46
C LYS A 297 -7.82 6.17 -12.41
N PRO A 298 -8.90 5.46 -12.77
CA PRO A 298 -8.86 4.02 -12.91
C PRO A 298 -7.87 3.65 -14.03
N VAL A 299 -7.01 2.67 -13.74
CA VAL A 299 -6.02 2.17 -14.70
C VAL A 299 -6.44 0.80 -15.21
N HIS A 300 -6.49 0.64 -16.53
CA HIS A 300 -6.91 -0.58 -17.21
C HIS A 300 -5.78 -1.17 -18.04
N LEU A 301 -5.60 -2.48 -17.94
CA LEU A 301 -4.54 -3.19 -18.66
C LEU A 301 -4.99 -3.51 -20.09
N PHE A 302 -4.07 -3.48 -21.04
CA PHE A 302 -4.31 -4.05 -22.36
C PHE A 302 -3.07 -4.74 -22.90
N LEU A 303 -3.29 -5.63 -23.87
CA LEU A 303 -2.21 -6.26 -24.62
C LEU A 303 -2.28 -5.76 -26.07
N PRO A 304 -1.31 -4.96 -26.55
CA PRO A 304 -1.37 -4.41 -27.89
C PRO A 304 -1.38 -5.51 -28.96
N ASP A 305 -2.05 -5.25 -30.09
CA ASP A 305 -2.01 -6.15 -31.26
C ASP A 305 -0.65 -6.10 -31.97
N PHE A 306 0.04 -4.98 -31.85
CA PHE A 306 1.39 -4.79 -32.34
C PHE A 306 2.12 -3.76 -31.50
N PHE A 307 3.36 -4.07 -31.13
CA PHE A 307 4.30 -3.11 -30.58
C PHE A 307 5.69 -3.33 -31.17
N SER A 308 6.37 -2.24 -31.52
CA SER A 308 7.74 -2.26 -32.03
C SER A 308 8.59 -1.27 -31.25
N ILE A 309 9.61 -1.77 -30.56
CA ILE A 309 10.56 -0.92 -29.82
C ILE A 309 11.41 -0.03 -30.75
N VAL A 310 11.67 -0.49 -31.99
CA VAL A 310 12.50 0.25 -32.96
C VAL A 310 11.73 1.42 -33.56
N SER A 311 10.49 1.17 -34.02
CA SER A 311 9.69 2.22 -34.65
C SER A 311 8.89 3.03 -33.63
N GLY A 312 8.65 2.48 -32.44
CA GLY A 312 7.78 3.07 -31.42
C GLY A 312 6.28 2.85 -31.67
N VAL A 313 5.91 2.13 -32.72
CA VAL A 313 4.50 1.98 -33.11
C VAL A 313 3.80 1.02 -32.15
N VAL A 314 2.73 1.51 -31.51
CA VAL A 314 1.78 0.78 -30.67
C VAL A 314 0.43 0.77 -31.37
N ARG A 315 -0.11 -0.42 -31.61
CA ARG A 315 -1.47 -0.64 -32.09
C ARG A 315 -2.31 -1.24 -30.97
N PHE A 316 -3.34 -0.50 -30.57
CA PHE A 316 -4.33 -0.98 -29.60
C PHE A 316 -5.16 -2.11 -30.21
N PRO A 317 -5.78 -2.97 -29.38
CA PRO A 317 -6.68 -4.02 -29.84
C PRO A 317 -7.80 -3.46 -30.74
N GLU A 318 -8.14 -4.18 -31.81
CA GLU A 318 -9.25 -3.82 -32.69
C GLU A 318 -10.54 -3.54 -31.91
N ASN A 319 -11.25 -2.46 -32.26
CA ASN A 319 -12.47 -1.97 -31.61
C ASN A 319 -12.33 -1.53 -30.13
N GLN A 320 -11.11 -1.45 -29.61
CA GLN A 320 -10.86 -1.05 -28.22
C GLN A 320 -9.88 0.14 -28.09
N ASN A 321 -9.83 1.00 -29.09
CA ASN A 321 -9.12 2.28 -28.97
C ASN A 321 -9.75 3.14 -27.85
N PRO A 322 -8.94 3.96 -27.14
CA PRO A 322 -9.47 4.93 -26.20
C PRO A 322 -10.51 5.81 -26.91
N THR A 323 -11.72 5.84 -26.35
CA THR A 323 -12.85 6.64 -26.87
C THR A 323 -12.56 8.13 -26.73
N GLU A 324 -11.86 8.49 -25.65
CA GLU A 324 -11.39 9.84 -25.39
C GLU A 324 -10.00 10.09 -26.02
N PRO A 325 -9.69 11.36 -26.36
CA PRO A 325 -8.34 11.74 -26.76
C PRO A 325 -7.33 11.45 -25.64
N VAL A 326 -6.24 10.75 -25.98
CA VAL A 326 -5.07 10.65 -25.12
C VAL A 326 -4.49 12.04 -24.93
N ARG A 327 -4.30 12.44 -23.68
CA ARG A 327 -3.72 13.73 -23.28
C ARG A 327 -2.22 13.61 -23.11
N ARG A 328 -1.77 12.53 -22.47
CA ARG A 328 -0.37 12.35 -22.07
C ARG A 328 -0.01 10.87 -22.15
N VAL A 329 1.28 10.60 -22.36
CA VAL A 329 1.84 9.25 -22.34
C VAL A 329 3.05 9.23 -21.43
N PHE A 330 3.09 8.28 -20.50
CA PHE A 330 4.17 8.16 -19.53
C PHE A 330 4.75 6.75 -19.54
N SER A 331 6.03 6.65 -19.21
CA SER A 331 6.66 5.38 -18.89
C SER A 331 6.94 5.31 -17.40
N TYR A 332 6.72 4.12 -16.83
CA TYR A 332 7.27 3.74 -15.54
C TYR A 332 8.32 2.67 -15.76
N TYR A 333 9.55 2.98 -15.36
CA TYR A 333 10.66 2.05 -15.42
C TYR A 333 11.53 2.17 -14.17
N ARG A 334 11.61 1.06 -13.41
CA ARG A 334 12.44 0.94 -12.20
C ARG A 334 12.34 2.17 -11.28
N GLY A 335 11.13 2.64 -10.99
CA GLY A 335 10.94 3.79 -10.09
C GLY A 335 10.97 5.15 -10.75
N THR A 336 11.38 5.21 -12.01
CA THR A 336 11.39 6.45 -12.80
C THR A 336 10.06 6.55 -13.52
N LEU A 337 9.32 7.62 -13.23
CA LEU A 337 8.11 7.99 -13.95
C LEU A 337 8.44 9.20 -14.82
N SER A 338 8.34 9.03 -16.13
CA SER A 338 8.69 10.07 -17.11
C SER A 338 7.62 10.21 -18.17
N GLU A 339 7.33 11.46 -18.54
CA GLU A 339 6.56 11.73 -19.76
C GLU A 339 7.40 11.39 -20.98
N ILE A 340 6.79 10.70 -21.94
CA ILE A 340 7.45 10.33 -23.19
C ILE A 340 6.76 11.02 -24.35
N SER A 341 7.56 11.44 -25.33
CA SER A 341 7.02 12.03 -26.55
C SER A 341 6.20 10.98 -27.33
N TRP A 342 5.12 11.44 -27.95
CA TRP A 342 4.23 10.58 -28.73
C TRP A 342 3.53 11.33 -29.86
N ILE A 343 3.16 10.59 -30.91
CA ILE A 343 2.36 11.08 -32.03
C ILE A 343 1.20 10.11 -32.26
N ARG A 344 -0.01 10.65 -32.47
CA ARG A 344 -1.17 9.85 -32.89
C ARG A 344 -1.28 9.82 -34.41
N SER A 345 -1.37 8.62 -34.95
CA SER A 345 -1.83 8.30 -36.29
C SER A 345 -3.28 7.82 -36.24
N SER A 346 -3.96 7.72 -37.39
CA SER A 346 -5.38 7.38 -37.49
C SER A 346 -5.79 6.13 -36.67
N SER A 347 -4.92 5.13 -36.58
CA SER A 347 -5.18 3.88 -35.84
C SER A 347 -4.01 3.39 -34.96
N SER A 348 -2.98 4.20 -34.75
CA SER A 348 -1.81 3.82 -33.95
C SER A 348 -1.19 4.99 -33.22
N PHE A 349 -0.44 4.68 -32.18
CA PHE A 349 0.42 5.64 -31.49
C PHE A 349 1.86 5.34 -31.84
N ARG A 350 2.67 6.38 -31.99
CA ARG A 350 4.12 6.25 -32.06
C ARG A 350 4.71 6.87 -30.81
N ILE A 351 5.31 6.05 -29.96
CA ILE A 351 5.97 6.45 -28.70
C ILE A 351 7.48 6.33 -28.84
N PHE A 352 8.25 7.11 -28.08
CA PHE A 352 9.71 7.08 -28.16
C PHE A 352 10.33 6.78 -26.78
N PRO A 353 10.23 5.53 -26.29
CA PRO A 353 10.85 5.14 -25.03
C PRO A 353 12.34 4.83 -25.21
N ASP A 354 13.20 5.37 -24.34
CA ASP A 354 14.65 5.10 -24.33
C ASP A 354 15.02 3.83 -23.53
N VAL A 355 14.09 2.88 -23.38
CA VAL A 355 14.21 1.70 -22.51
C VAL A 355 13.69 0.43 -23.19
N SER A 356 14.32 -0.71 -22.87
CA SER A 356 13.99 -2.03 -23.42
C SER A 356 12.92 -2.79 -22.64
N ASP A 357 12.57 -2.32 -21.45
CA ASP A 357 11.53 -2.88 -20.61
C ASP A 357 10.87 -1.73 -19.84
N ALA A 358 9.54 -1.63 -19.88
CA ALA A 358 8.80 -0.61 -19.12
C ALA A 358 7.32 -0.94 -19.06
N MET A 359 6.60 -0.17 -18.24
CA MET A 359 5.16 -0.02 -18.35
C MET A 359 4.84 1.33 -18.98
N ILE A 360 4.01 1.33 -20.02
CA ILE A 360 3.54 2.54 -20.70
C ILE A 360 2.11 2.82 -20.27
N PHE A 361 1.81 4.08 -20.00
CA PHE A 361 0.50 4.58 -19.61
C PHE A 361 0.03 5.60 -20.63
N PHE A 362 -1.21 5.44 -21.12
CA PHE A 362 -1.91 6.38 -21.98
C PHE A 362 -3.05 6.97 -21.16
N GLU A 363 -2.93 8.25 -20.83
CA GLU A 363 -3.90 8.94 -19.98
C GLU A 363 -4.93 9.68 -20.86
N THR A 364 -6.21 9.48 -20.56
CA THR A 364 -7.33 10.29 -21.08
C THR A 364 -7.91 11.17 -19.98
N ASP A 365 -9.04 11.84 -20.22
CA ASP A 365 -9.66 12.69 -19.19
C ASP A 365 -10.27 11.85 -18.05
N SER A 366 -10.80 10.66 -18.35
CA SER A 366 -11.47 9.77 -17.38
C SER A 366 -10.69 8.56 -16.90
N SER A 367 -9.74 8.01 -17.67
CA SER A 367 -9.04 6.77 -17.32
C SER A 367 -7.60 6.73 -17.82
N ILE A 368 -6.87 5.68 -17.44
CA ILE A 368 -5.55 5.37 -17.97
C ILE A 368 -5.57 3.96 -18.57
N SER A 369 -5.08 3.80 -19.79
CA SER A 369 -4.76 2.49 -20.36
C SER A 369 -3.28 2.20 -20.19
N ALA A 370 -2.93 1.00 -19.73
CA ALA A 370 -1.54 0.62 -19.48
C ALA A 370 -1.19 -0.72 -20.10
N PHE A 371 0.03 -0.84 -20.61
CA PHE A 371 0.62 -2.12 -20.98
C PHE A 371 2.10 -2.14 -20.58
N CYS A 372 2.61 -3.31 -20.20
CA CYS A 372 4.03 -3.51 -20.00
C CYS A 372 4.64 -4.26 -21.18
N PHE A 373 5.95 -4.08 -21.40
CA PHE A 373 6.70 -4.80 -22.41
C PHE A 373 8.10 -5.18 -21.91
N HIS A 374 8.65 -6.24 -22.47
CA HIS A 374 10.02 -6.70 -22.21
C HIS A 374 10.53 -7.57 -23.37
N PRO A 375 11.87 -7.79 -23.49
CA PRO A 375 12.42 -8.67 -24.52
C PRO A 375 12.08 -10.15 -24.26
N GLU A 376 12.09 -10.97 -25.31
CA GLU A 376 11.76 -12.41 -25.24
C GLU A 376 12.57 -13.23 -24.22
N ASP A 377 13.78 -12.79 -23.85
CA ASP A 377 14.64 -13.49 -22.90
C ASP A 377 14.20 -13.35 -21.43
N ARG A 378 13.18 -12.52 -21.17
CA ARG A 378 12.62 -12.32 -19.83
C ARG A 378 11.26 -12.97 -19.66
N THR A 379 10.94 -13.31 -18.42
CA THR A 379 9.62 -13.85 -18.05
C THR A 379 8.55 -12.76 -17.93
N GLY A 380 8.94 -11.54 -17.55
CA GLY A 380 8.03 -10.41 -17.36
C GLY A 380 7.25 -10.44 -16.04
N THR A 381 7.60 -11.34 -15.12
CA THR A 381 6.89 -11.53 -13.85
C THR A 381 7.21 -10.43 -12.82
N GLU A 382 8.25 -9.63 -13.05
CA GLU A 382 8.60 -8.47 -12.24
C GLU A 382 7.50 -7.39 -12.17
N TRP A 383 6.62 -7.35 -13.17
CA TRP A 383 5.50 -6.41 -13.24
C TRP A 383 4.25 -6.91 -12.52
N ASN A 384 4.16 -8.21 -12.19
CA ASN A 384 2.94 -8.81 -11.64
C ASN A 384 2.51 -8.17 -10.32
N GLU A 385 3.45 -7.84 -9.43
CA GLU A 385 3.13 -7.16 -8.17
C GLU A 385 2.51 -5.78 -8.41
N LEU A 386 3.08 -5.01 -9.36
CA LEU A 386 2.56 -3.69 -9.71
C LEU A 386 1.17 -3.80 -10.34
N ILE A 387 1.00 -4.73 -11.26
CA ILE A 387 -0.28 -5.02 -11.91
C ILE A 387 -1.34 -5.40 -10.87
N ASP A 388 -0.99 -6.27 -9.93
CA ASP A 388 -1.91 -6.70 -8.87
C ASP A 388 -2.32 -5.54 -7.97
N GLU A 389 -1.40 -4.61 -7.72
CA GLU A 389 -1.77 -3.38 -7.03
C GLU A 389 -2.64 -2.47 -7.86
N MET A 390 -2.32 -2.23 -9.14
CA MET A 390 -3.15 -1.37 -9.99
C MET A 390 -4.60 -1.84 -9.96
N ILE A 391 -4.80 -3.16 -10.03
CA ILE A 391 -6.12 -3.80 -9.89
C ILE A 391 -6.69 -3.60 -8.47
N SER A 392 -5.91 -3.82 -7.41
CA SER A 392 -6.31 -3.63 -6.01
C SER A 392 -6.75 -2.19 -5.74
N PHE A 393 -5.92 -1.21 -6.11
CA PHE A 393 -6.17 0.22 -6.05
C PHE A 393 -7.45 0.58 -6.78
N ARG A 394 -7.57 0.18 -8.06
CA ARG A 394 -8.75 0.48 -8.87
C ARG A 394 -10.03 0.00 -8.23
N LYS A 395 -10.05 -1.25 -7.77
CA LYS A 395 -11.22 -1.85 -7.10
C LYS A 395 -11.52 -1.20 -5.75
N SER A 396 -10.51 -0.75 -5.00
CA SER A 396 -10.72 -0.11 -3.71
C SER A 396 -11.21 1.33 -3.82
N VAL A 397 -10.76 2.08 -4.84
CA VAL A 397 -10.99 3.52 -4.98
C VAL A 397 -12.16 3.85 -5.91
N PHE A 398 -12.25 3.21 -7.07
CA PHE A 398 -13.20 3.62 -8.12
C PHE A 398 -14.38 2.68 -8.29
N ASP A 399 -14.28 1.44 -7.83
CA ASP A 399 -15.45 0.58 -7.71
C ASP A 399 -16.24 1.00 -6.46
N SER A 400 -16.76 2.24 -6.48
CA SER A 400 -17.81 2.66 -5.56
C SER A 400 -19.01 1.80 -5.88
N PHE A 401 -19.40 0.97 -4.91
CA PHE A 401 -20.49 0.00 -4.99
C PHE A 401 -21.80 0.64 -5.50
N GLY A 402 -21.97 0.79 -6.81
CA GLY A 402 -23.01 1.68 -7.35
C GLY A 402 -23.13 1.73 -8.87
N ASP A 403 -22.11 2.11 -9.62
CA ASP A 403 -22.33 2.54 -11.01
C ASP A 403 -21.75 1.55 -12.03
N GLY A 404 -22.62 0.97 -12.85
CA GLY A 404 -22.32 0.00 -13.92
C GLY A 404 -21.48 0.54 -15.09
N ILE A 405 -20.67 1.58 -14.84
CA ILE A 405 -19.76 2.24 -15.78
C ILE A 405 -18.63 1.29 -16.22
N TYR A 406 -18.24 0.32 -15.38
CA TYR A 406 -17.07 -0.55 -15.61
C TYR A 406 -17.27 -1.75 -16.56
N SER A 407 -18.48 -1.98 -17.11
CA SER A 407 -18.75 -3.22 -17.86
C SER A 407 -18.00 -3.34 -19.20
N LYS A 408 -17.80 -2.23 -19.93
CA LYS A 408 -17.04 -2.22 -21.20
C LYS A 408 -15.53 -2.30 -21.00
N GLU A 409 -15.03 -1.72 -19.91
CA GLU A 409 -13.60 -1.70 -19.60
C GLU A 409 -13.08 -3.07 -19.13
N ILE A 410 -13.96 -3.95 -18.64
CA ILE A 410 -13.62 -5.35 -18.33
C ILE A 410 -13.30 -6.14 -19.61
N GLU A 411 -14.00 -5.87 -20.72
CA GLU A 411 -13.73 -6.52 -22.02
C GLU A 411 -12.37 -6.09 -22.60
N PHE A 412 -11.93 -4.85 -22.33
CA PHE A 412 -10.61 -4.32 -22.71
C PHE A 412 -9.45 -5.08 -22.06
N GLU A 413 -9.60 -5.47 -20.80
CA GLU A 413 -8.55 -6.15 -20.05
C GLU A 413 -8.52 -7.66 -20.25
N THR A 414 -9.58 -8.23 -20.84
CA THR A 414 -9.78 -9.69 -20.91
C THR A 414 -8.59 -10.39 -21.57
N LYS A 415 -8.14 -9.91 -22.74
CA LYS A 415 -6.98 -10.48 -23.46
C LYS A 415 -5.71 -10.45 -22.61
N ALA A 416 -5.44 -9.35 -21.90
CA ALA A 416 -4.25 -9.21 -21.06
C ALA A 416 -4.30 -10.15 -19.83
N LEU A 417 -5.48 -10.31 -19.22
CA LEU A 417 -5.68 -11.18 -18.05
C LEU A 417 -5.69 -12.67 -18.41
N GLU A 418 -6.25 -13.04 -19.56
CA GLU A 418 -6.17 -14.40 -20.11
C GLU A 418 -4.72 -14.78 -20.43
N GLU A 419 -3.97 -13.89 -21.09
CA GLU A 419 -2.57 -14.11 -21.40
C GLU A 419 -1.72 -14.30 -20.14
N ARG A 420 -2.03 -13.55 -19.07
CA ARG A 420 -1.40 -13.73 -17.76
C ARG A 420 -1.64 -15.09 -17.15
N THR A 421 -2.85 -15.63 -17.32
CA THR A 421 -3.19 -16.97 -16.84
C THR A 421 -2.45 -18.05 -17.65
N ARG A 422 -2.20 -17.80 -18.94
CA ARG A 422 -1.50 -18.72 -19.84
C ARG A 422 0.03 -18.68 -19.70
N THR A 423 0.62 -17.51 -19.50
CA THR A 423 2.07 -17.28 -19.64
C THR A 423 2.74 -16.71 -18.39
N GLU A 424 1.99 -16.59 -17.29
CA GLU A 424 2.39 -15.97 -16.01
C GLU A 424 2.69 -14.46 -16.07
N THR A 425 2.55 -13.81 -17.23
CA THR A 425 2.71 -12.35 -17.40
C THR A 425 1.62 -11.78 -18.31
N SER A 426 1.29 -10.50 -18.11
CA SER A 426 0.43 -9.74 -19.04
C SER A 426 1.23 -8.77 -19.92
N CYS A 427 2.56 -8.87 -19.91
CA CYS A 427 3.42 -7.99 -20.68
C CYS A 427 3.60 -8.48 -22.12
N PHE A 428 3.66 -7.52 -23.04
CA PHE A 428 4.00 -7.77 -24.44
C PHE A 428 5.46 -8.21 -24.57
N ARG A 429 5.69 -9.32 -25.24
CA ARG A 429 7.02 -9.85 -25.57
C ARG A 429 7.36 -9.49 -27.01
N TYR A 430 8.57 -9.00 -27.25
CA TYR A 430 9.00 -8.53 -28.56
C TYR A 430 10.36 -9.07 -28.98
#